data_AF-A0A534RJU3-F1
#
_entry.id   AF-A0A534RJU3-F1
#
_cell.length_a   1.000
_cell.length_b   1.000
_cell.length_c   1.000
_cell.angle_alpha   90.00
_cell.angle_beta   90.00
_cell.angle_gamma   90.00
#
_symmetry.space_group_name_H-M   'P 1'
#
loop_
_entity.id
_entity.type
_entity.pdbx_description
1 polymer ?
#
loop_
_entity_poly.entity_id
_entity_poly.type
_entity_poly.pdbx_seq_one_letter_code
_entity_poly.pdbx_strand_id
1 'polypeptide(L)'
;DPATFYLTDFLCRHFERFVVRGFKLDTHPELLPIVFGNYRRLVYLSQIEDPALVEQARGAADYLGLAFEHVRTGFGDLAAALVAAAEGTR
;
A
#
# COMPACT_ATOMS: atom_id res chain seq x y z
N ASP A 1 -12.79 3.50 -4.79
CA ASP A 1 -13.93 2.58 -4.55
C ASP A 1 -14.11 2.44 -3.04
N PRO A 2 -15.33 2.61 -2.50
CA PRO A 2 -15.59 2.58 -1.06
C PRO A 2 -15.22 1.27 -0.33
N ALA A 3 -15.07 0.13 -1.03
CA ALA A 3 -14.70 -1.16 -0.41
C ALA A 3 -13.21 -1.51 -0.58
N THR A 4 -12.34 -0.50 -0.69
CA THR A 4 -10.90 -0.66 -0.98
C THR A 4 -10.02 -0.07 0.11
N PHE A 5 -9.10 -0.87 0.63
CA PHE A 5 -8.02 -0.41 1.49
C PHE A 5 -6.79 -0.09 0.63
N TYR A 6 -6.36 1.17 0.64
CA TYR A 6 -5.22 1.59 -0.17
C TYR A 6 -3.92 1.50 0.65
N LEU A 7 -2.97 0.74 0.13
CA LEU A 7 -1.65 0.56 0.74
C LEU A 7 -0.62 1.33 -0.09
N THR A 8 0.10 2.28 0.51
CA THR A 8 1.22 2.98 -0.15
C THR A 8 2.56 2.35 0.22
N ASP A 9 3.66 2.72 -0.43
CA ASP A 9 5.00 2.23 -0.10
C ASP A 9 5.35 2.41 1.39
N PHE A 10 5.03 3.58 1.95
CA PHE A 10 5.26 3.87 3.36
C PHE A 10 4.44 2.94 4.27
N LEU A 11 3.14 2.80 4.00
CA LEU A 11 2.26 1.99 4.84
C LEU A 11 2.58 0.50 4.68
N CYS A 12 2.99 0.05 3.48
CA CYS A 12 3.48 -1.30 3.24
C CYS A 12 4.69 -1.59 4.13
N ARG A 13 5.74 -0.76 4.06
CA ARG A 13 6.99 -0.91 4.85
C ARG A 13 6.74 -0.98 6.36
N HIS A 14 5.71 -0.29 6.83
CA HIS A 14 5.41 -0.17 8.26
C HIS A 14 4.06 -0.79 8.65
N PHE A 15 3.59 -1.76 7.85
CA PHE A 15 2.27 -2.38 8.00
C PHE A 15 2.08 -2.95 9.41
N GLU A 16 3.07 -3.69 9.92
CA GLU A 16 3.00 -4.27 11.26
C GLU A 16 2.88 -3.19 12.34
N ARG A 17 3.60 -2.07 12.21
CA ARG A 17 3.59 -1.00 13.21
C ARG A 17 2.27 -0.23 13.21
N PHE A 18 1.80 0.19 12.04
CA PHE A 18 0.66 1.11 11.94
C PHE A 18 -0.68 0.40 11.79
N VAL A 19 -0.72 -0.76 11.17
CA VAL A 19 -1.97 -1.52 10.98
C VAL A 19 -2.10 -2.56 12.06
N VAL A 20 -1.17 -3.51 12.16
CA VAL A 20 -1.30 -4.62 13.11
C VAL A 20 -1.30 -4.11 14.55
N ARG A 21 -0.19 -3.50 14.99
CA ARG A 21 -0.07 -2.98 16.37
C ARG A 21 -0.87 -1.71 16.58
N GLY A 22 -1.01 -0.88 15.55
CA GLY A 22 -1.79 0.37 15.63
C GLY A 22 -3.27 0.12 15.92
N PHE A 23 -3.86 -0.93 15.34
CA PHE A 23 -5.22 -1.38 15.66
C PHE A 23 -5.26 -2.50 16.71
N LYS A 24 -4.11 -2.88 17.29
CA LYS A 24 -3.95 -3.96 18.27
C LYS A 24 -4.46 -5.32 17.79
N LEU A 25 -4.36 -5.61 16.49
CA LEU A 25 -4.84 -6.87 15.90
C LEU A 25 -4.00 -8.08 16.34
N ASP A 26 -2.76 -7.85 16.78
CA ASP A 26 -1.87 -8.85 17.34
C ASP A 26 -2.30 -9.35 18.73
N THR A 27 -2.90 -8.47 19.53
CA THR A 27 -3.39 -8.83 20.89
C THR A 27 -4.91 -9.01 20.95
N HIS A 28 -5.64 -8.42 19.99
CA HIS A 28 -7.10 -8.44 19.88
C HIS A 28 -7.54 -8.81 18.46
N PRO A 29 -7.34 -10.07 18.03
CA PRO A 29 -7.66 -10.51 16.66
C PRO A 29 -9.14 -10.36 16.30
N GLU A 30 -10.04 -10.34 17.29
CA GLU A 30 -11.47 -10.07 17.11
C GLU A 30 -11.78 -8.69 16.51
N LEU A 31 -10.83 -7.74 16.57
CA LEU A 31 -10.98 -6.42 15.96
C LEU A 31 -10.81 -6.45 14.44
N LEU A 32 -10.16 -7.46 13.88
CA LEU A 32 -9.90 -7.55 12.45
C LEU A 32 -11.19 -7.50 11.60
N PRO A 33 -12.22 -8.34 11.85
CA PRO A 33 -13.49 -8.22 11.12
C PRO A 33 -14.25 -6.92 11.41
N ILE A 34 -14.04 -6.28 12.57
CA ILE A 34 -14.70 -5.01 12.91
C ILE A 34 -14.10 -3.86 12.11
N VAL A 35 -12.77 -3.79 12.02
CA VAL A 35 -12.05 -2.72 11.33
C VAL A 35 -12.03 -2.95 9.82
N PHE A 36 -11.81 -4.19 9.39
CA PHE A 36 -11.57 -4.52 7.98
C PHE A 36 -12.73 -5.24 7.28
N GLY A 37 -13.80 -5.63 7.98
CA GLY A 37 -14.87 -6.47 7.42
C GLY A 37 -15.73 -5.84 6.31
N ASN A 38 -15.67 -4.52 6.15
CA ASN A 38 -16.34 -3.81 5.04
C ASN A 38 -15.46 -3.65 3.80
N TYR A 39 -14.18 -3.97 3.88
CA TYR A 39 -13.27 -3.97 2.74
C TYR A 39 -13.31 -5.32 2.03
N ARG A 40 -13.13 -5.29 0.71
CA ARG A 40 -13.08 -6.51 -0.11
C ARG A 40 -11.72 -6.72 -0.76
N ARG A 41 -10.94 -5.64 -0.88
CA ARG A 41 -9.64 -5.66 -1.53
C ARG A 41 -8.67 -4.67 -0.92
N LEU A 42 -7.40 -5.03 -1.02
CA LEU A 42 -6.26 -4.18 -0.76
C LEU A 42 -5.63 -3.82 -2.11
N VAL A 43 -5.57 -2.53 -2.41
CA VAL A 43 -4.88 -2.01 -3.59
C VAL A 43 -3.55 -1.42 -3.15
N TYR A 44 -2.45 -2.05 -3.54
CA TYR A 44 -1.10 -1.54 -3.33
C TYR A 44 -0.75 -0.53 -4.43
N LEU A 45 -0.52 0.73 -4.04
CA LEU A 45 -0.14 1.84 -4.89
C LEU A 45 1.38 2.04 -4.81
N SER A 46 2.14 1.40 -5.69
CA SER A 46 3.60 1.46 -5.64
C SER A 46 4.15 2.65 -6.43
N GLN A 47 5.01 3.44 -5.79
CA GLN A 47 5.73 4.53 -6.45
C GLN A 47 7.09 4.08 -6.98
N ILE A 48 7.71 3.12 -6.29
CA ILE A 48 9.00 2.53 -6.68
C ILE A 48 8.84 1.10 -7.19
N GLU A 49 9.83 0.64 -7.95
CA GLU A 49 9.92 -0.75 -8.41
C GLU A 49 10.76 -1.57 -7.42
N ASP A 50 10.08 -2.21 -6.47
CA ASP A 50 10.69 -3.06 -5.45
C ASP A 50 9.86 -4.35 -5.30
N PRO A 51 10.31 -5.49 -5.86
CA PRO A 51 9.59 -6.75 -5.76
C PRO A 51 9.37 -7.21 -4.31
N ALA A 52 10.26 -6.85 -3.38
CA ALA A 52 10.09 -7.21 -1.97
C ALA A 52 8.90 -6.49 -1.34
N LEU A 53 8.63 -5.24 -1.75
CA LEU A 53 7.43 -4.53 -1.31
C LEU A 53 6.14 -5.14 -1.86
N VAL A 54 6.16 -5.65 -3.10
CA VAL A 54 4.99 -6.32 -3.68
C VAL A 54 4.62 -7.55 -2.87
N GLU A 55 5.61 -8.36 -2.48
CA GLU A 55 5.37 -9.55 -1.65
C GLU A 55 4.94 -9.19 -0.22
N GLN A 56 5.50 -8.12 0.36
CA GLN A 56 5.05 -7.61 1.65
C GLN A 56 3.60 -7.11 1.60
N ALA A 57 3.21 -6.43 0.51
CA ALA A 57 1.84 -5.97 0.29
C ALA A 57 0.85 -7.12 0.09
N ARG A 58 1.29 -8.20 -0.58
CA ARG A 58 0.51 -9.44 -0.71
C ARG A 58 0.29 -10.09 0.66
N GLY A 59 1.34 -10.23 1.46
CA GLY A 59 1.22 -10.74 2.84
C GLY A 59 0.32 -9.89 3.74
N ALA A 60 0.30 -8.57 3.55
CA ALA A 60 -0.64 -7.68 4.22
C ALA A 60 -2.09 -7.93 3.80
N ALA A 61 -2.35 -8.17 2.51
CA ALA A 61 -3.68 -8.51 2.01
C ALA A 61 -4.14 -9.86 2.57
N ASP A 62 -3.26 -10.87 2.58
CA ASP A 62 -3.55 -12.19 3.14
C ASP A 62 -3.86 -12.11 4.64
N TYR A 63 -3.08 -11.34 5.41
CA TYR A 63 -3.31 -11.12 6.83
C TYR A 63 -4.70 -10.50 7.10
N LEU A 64 -5.12 -9.54 6.27
CA LEU A 64 -6.42 -8.88 6.39
C LEU A 64 -7.57 -9.67 5.75
N GLY A 65 -7.30 -10.77 5.04
CA GLY A 65 -8.30 -11.54 4.30
C GLY A 65 -8.90 -10.78 3.11
N LEU A 66 -8.12 -9.93 2.44
CA LEU A 66 -8.57 -9.07 1.35
C LEU A 66 -7.99 -9.52 0.01
N ALA A 67 -8.74 -9.36 -1.09
CA ALA A 67 -8.20 -9.59 -2.43
C ALA A 67 -7.06 -8.60 -2.74
N PHE A 68 -5.95 -9.09 -3.29
CA PHE A 68 -4.79 -8.27 -3.60
C PHE A 68 -4.83 -7.71 -5.03
N GLU A 69 -4.57 -6.41 -5.17
CA GLU A 69 -4.38 -5.73 -6.45
C GLU A 69 -3.15 -4.81 -6.35
N HIS A 70 -2.33 -4.76 -7.40
CA HIS A 70 -1.13 -3.93 -7.45
C HIS A 70 -1.24 -2.94 -8.61
N VAL A 71 -1.17 -1.65 -8.28
CA VAL A 71 -1.20 -0.53 -9.23
C VAL A 71 0.09 0.25 -9.10
N ARG A 72 0.84 0.34 -10.19
CA ARG A 72 2.03 1.18 -10.27
C ARG A 72 1.61 2.62 -10.56
N THR A 73 1.89 3.52 -9.63
CA THR A 73 1.56 4.95 -9.76
C THR A 73 2.77 5.78 -10.18
N GLY A 74 3.99 5.31 -9.88
CA GLY A 74 5.23 6.03 -10.20
C GLY A 74 5.29 7.43 -9.54
N PHE A 75 6.10 8.32 -10.11
CA PHE A 75 6.17 9.73 -9.70
C PHE A 75 5.23 10.65 -10.51
N GLY A 76 4.41 10.10 -11.40
CA GLY A 76 3.58 10.88 -12.32
C GLY A 76 4.39 11.90 -13.13
N ASP A 77 3.89 13.13 -13.21
CA ASP A 77 4.48 14.23 -13.98
C ASP A 77 5.83 14.73 -13.45
N LEU A 78 6.21 14.39 -12.21
CA LEU A 78 7.47 14.84 -11.63
C LEU A 78 8.69 14.29 -12.38
N ALA A 79 8.62 13.04 -12.84
CA ALA A 79 9.70 12.45 -13.64
C ALA A 79 9.85 13.20 -14.97
N ALA A 80 8.73 13.51 -15.64
CA ALA A 80 8.73 14.29 -16.87
C ALA A 80 9.22 15.73 -16.65
N ALA A 81 8.81 16.37 -15.55
CA ALA A 81 9.25 17.72 -15.19
C ALA A 81 10.76 17.78 -14.88
N LEU A 82 11.32 16.76 -14.21
CA LEU A 82 12.77 16.68 -13.96
C LEU A 82 13.57 16.50 -15.25
N VAL A 83 13.07 15.68 -16.18
CA VAL A 83 13.68 15.53 -17.52
C VAL A 83 13.63 16.86 -18.28
N ALA A 84 12.48 17.50 -18.35
CA ALA A 84 12.33 18.80 -19.02
C ALA A 84 13.22 19.90 -18.40
N ALA A 85 13.33 19.94 -17.06
CA ALA A 85 14.22 20.88 -16.38
C ALA A 85 15.71 20.61 -16.65
N ALA A 86 16.12 19.34 -16.72
CA ALA A 86 17.49 18.95 -17.06
C ALA A 86 17.83 19.26 -18.53
N GLU A 87 16.86 19.18 -19.44
CA GLU A 87 17.03 19.48 -20.87
C GLU A 87 17.01 20.99 -21.17
N GLY A 88 16.23 21.78 -20.42
CA GLY A 88 16.14 23.24 -20.56
C GLY A 88 17.35 24.03 -20.02
N THR A 89 18.39 23.36 -19.54
CA THR A 89 19.63 23.97 -19.04
C THR A 89 20.77 23.93 -20.10
N ARG A 90 20.44 23.69 -21.38
CA ARG A 90 21.39 23.78 -22.50
C ARG A 90 21.21 25.05 -23.34
#